data_AF-A0A3D8HRJ6-F1
#
_entry.id   AF-A0A3D8HRJ6-F1
#
_cell.length_a   1.000
_cell.length_b   1.000
_cell.length_c   1.000
_cell.angle_alpha   90.00
_cell.angle_beta   90.00
_cell.angle_gamma   90.00
#
_symmetry.space_group_name_H-M   'P 1'
#
loop_
_entity.id
_entity.type
_entity.pdbx_description
1 polymer ?
#
loop_
_entity_poly.entity_id
_entity_poly.type
_entity_poly.pdbx_seq_one_letter_code
_entity_poly.pdbx_strand_id
1 'polypeptide(L)'
;MIDIGANIGDTAVLTNIAHADFLLVEGEKSYFDLLKKNVFRHYAKTLKEQQGGGGIKIENCFITDKDGTYNINLAQGSGRLEKITPADSLESKHHADSSNPTNHSDSLIFKTLDSIVSEHNFKPNFIKIDTDGFDFKVLRSAQQTLKETQSLVLFEWDMFHLQAQDENPLSIFSYLESLGYHQALIFDNFGTLLCAVELSDTQNLKLLLDYTLYSNKNIYYYDVLLFPKNSPFEIYECAQFITAISDS
;
A
#
# COMPACT_ATOMS: atom_id res chain seq x y z
N MET A 1 -10.88 -7.22 -3.27
CA MET A 1 -9.52 -6.63 -3.34
C MET A 1 -9.51 -5.29 -2.65
N ILE A 2 -8.47 -5.03 -1.85
CA ILE A 2 -8.11 -3.68 -1.41
C ILE A 2 -6.95 -3.19 -2.27
N ASP A 3 -6.98 -1.92 -2.67
CA ASP A 3 -5.91 -1.27 -3.44
C ASP A 3 -5.53 0.04 -2.73
N ILE A 4 -4.36 0.06 -2.09
CA ILE A 4 -3.84 1.21 -1.34
C ILE A 4 -2.80 1.91 -2.20
N GLY A 5 -2.96 3.22 -2.39
CA GLY A 5 -2.27 3.92 -3.47
C GLY A 5 -2.92 3.57 -4.80
N ALA A 6 -4.25 3.72 -4.86
CA ALA A 6 -5.01 3.37 -6.04
C ALA A 6 -4.80 4.36 -7.20
N ASN A 7 -4.13 5.50 -6.98
CA ASN A 7 -3.89 6.57 -7.93
C ASN A 7 -5.16 6.96 -8.70
N ILE A 8 -5.28 6.51 -9.96
CA ILE A 8 -6.41 6.81 -10.84
C ILE A 8 -7.39 5.63 -11.01
N GLY A 9 -7.19 4.54 -10.27
CA GLY A 9 -8.02 3.33 -10.25
C GLY A 9 -7.82 2.40 -11.43
N ASP A 10 -6.69 2.52 -12.12
CA ASP A 10 -6.32 1.71 -13.28
C ASP A 10 -6.22 0.23 -12.94
N THR A 11 -5.64 -0.17 -11.80
CA THR A 11 -5.59 -1.58 -11.38
C THR A 11 -6.99 -2.20 -11.35
N ALA A 12 -7.95 -1.57 -10.66
CA ALA A 12 -9.33 -2.06 -10.60
C ALA A 12 -9.99 -2.09 -11.99
N VAL A 13 -9.87 -0.99 -12.76
CA VAL A 13 -10.49 -0.85 -14.08
C VAL A 13 -9.93 -1.83 -15.11
N LEU A 14 -8.61 -2.06 -15.12
CA LEU A 14 -7.92 -2.91 -16.11
C LEU A 14 -8.08 -4.39 -15.79
N THR A 15 -8.02 -4.77 -14.50
CA THR A 15 -8.28 -6.16 -14.11
C THR A 15 -9.73 -6.57 -14.37
N ASN A 16 -10.68 -5.63 -14.21
CA ASN A 16 -12.10 -5.79 -14.51
C ASN A 16 -12.70 -7.14 -14.06
N ILE A 17 -12.31 -7.58 -12.86
CA ILE A 17 -12.68 -8.90 -12.36
C ILE A 17 -14.18 -8.92 -12.10
N ALA A 18 -14.89 -9.79 -12.83
CA ALA A 18 -16.33 -9.93 -12.71
C ALA A 18 -16.71 -10.30 -11.26
N HIS A 19 -17.72 -9.60 -10.72
CA HIS A 19 -18.24 -9.80 -9.36
C HIS A 19 -17.26 -9.54 -8.20
N ALA A 20 -16.09 -8.96 -8.46
CA ALA A 20 -15.18 -8.59 -7.39
C ALA A 20 -15.67 -7.35 -6.64
N ASP A 21 -15.53 -7.38 -5.31
CA ASP A 21 -15.65 -6.20 -4.47
C ASP A 21 -14.29 -5.51 -4.37
N PHE A 22 -14.29 -4.18 -4.53
CA PHE A 22 -13.11 -3.34 -4.43
C PHE A 22 -13.25 -2.29 -3.33
N LEU A 23 -12.17 -2.05 -2.61
CA LEU A 23 -11.98 -0.90 -1.75
C LEU A 23 -10.70 -0.20 -2.16
N LEU A 24 -10.84 0.95 -2.82
CA LEU A 24 -9.74 1.72 -3.42
C LEU A 24 -9.44 2.92 -2.52
N VAL A 25 -8.20 3.05 -2.08
CA VAL A 25 -7.77 4.12 -1.16
C VAL A 25 -6.71 4.97 -1.84
N GLU A 26 -6.96 6.28 -1.91
CA GLU A 26 -6.02 7.25 -2.49
C GLU A 26 -5.99 8.52 -1.63
N GLY A 27 -4.80 8.90 -1.17
CA GLY A 27 -4.63 10.02 -0.25
C GLY A 27 -4.60 11.38 -0.93
N GLU A 28 -3.96 11.47 -2.11
CA GLU A 28 -3.78 12.73 -2.82
C GLU A 28 -5.07 13.11 -3.55
N LYS A 29 -5.54 14.33 -3.28
CA LYS A 29 -6.88 14.75 -3.70
C LYS A 29 -7.02 14.81 -5.22
N SER A 30 -5.99 15.24 -5.95
CA SER A 30 -6.05 15.36 -7.40
C SER A 30 -6.15 13.98 -8.09
N TYR A 31 -5.39 12.99 -7.63
CA TYR A 31 -5.50 11.59 -8.04
C TYR A 31 -6.84 10.99 -7.63
N PHE A 32 -7.30 11.23 -6.40
CA PHE A 32 -8.62 10.77 -5.95
C PHE A 32 -9.78 11.32 -6.80
N ASP A 33 -9.71 12.58 -7.23
CA ASP A 33 -10.71 13.16 -8.13
C ASP A 33 -10.67 12.52 -9.53
N LEU A 34 -9.51 12.04 -10.00
CA LEU A 34 -9.39 11.22 -11.22
C LEU A 34 -9.92 9.80 -11.03
N LEU A 35 -9.58 9.14 -9.91
CA LEU A 35 -10.10 7.84 -9.49
C LEU A 35 -11.63 7.84 -9.53
N LYS A 36 -12.28 8.83 -8.90
CA LYS A 36 -13.73 9.02 -8.92
C LYS A 36 -14.30 9.03 -10.34
N LYS A 37 -13.68 9.80 -11.24
CA LYS A 37 -14.14 9.93 -12.63
C LYS A 37 -13.98 8.62 -13.39
N ASN A 38 -12.86 7.92 -13.19
CA ASN A 38 -12.60 6.64 -13.86
C ASN A 38 -13.54 5.55 -13.36
N VAL A 39 -13.69 5.39 -12.04
CA VAL A 39 -14.66 4.46 -11.47
C VAL A 39 -16.08 4.74 -11.96
N PHE A 40 -16.52 6.01 -11.96
CA PHE A 40 -17.83 6.37 -12.48
C PHE A 40 -18.00 5.99 -13.96
N ARG A 41 -17.02 6.27 -14.82
CA ARG A 41 -17.12 5.93 -16.25
C ARG A 41 -17.22 4.43 -16.53
N HIS A 42 -16.46 3.62 -15.80
CA HIS A 42 -16.36 2.19 -16.06
C HIS A 42 -17.42 1.37 -15.32
N TYR A 43 -17.82 1.79 -14.11
CA TYR A 43 -18.71 1.00 -13.25
C TYR A 43 -20.12 1.59 -13.09
N ALA A 44 -20.39 2.85 -13.50
CA ALA A 44 -21.76 3.39 -13.41
C ALA A 44 -22.77 2.69 -14.34
N LYS A 45 -22.32 2.03 -15.41
CA LYS A 45 -23.19 1.15 -16.22
C LYS A 45 -23.46 -0.18 -15.50
N THR A 46 -22.43 -0.78 -14.91
CA THR A 46 -22.48 -2.03 -14.14
C THR A 46 -23.39 -1.92 -12.91
N LEU A 47 -23.42 -0.76 -12.24
CA LEU A 47 -24.33 -0.48 -11.11
C LEU A 47 -25.82 -0.46 -11.49
N LYS A 48 -26.19 -0.32 -12.76
CA LYS A 48 -27.59 -0.37 -13.22
C LYS A 48 -28.05 -1.77 -13.63
N GLU A 49 -27.14 -2.66 -13.97
CA GLU A 49 -27.44 -3.97 -14.55
C GLU A 49 -27.21 -5.14 -13.57
N GLN A 50 -26.45 -4.93 -12.49
CA GLN A 50 -26.15 -5.99 -11.53
C GLN A 50 -27.13 -5.99 -10.34
N GLN A 51 -28.19 -6.78 -10.48
CA GLN A 51 -28.85 -7.39 -9.32
C GLN A 51 -27.99 -8.55 -8.81
N GLY A 52 -26.95 -8.23 -8.04
CA GLY A 52 -26.23 -9.20 -7.20
C GLY A 52 -24.77 -9.47 -7.59
N GLY A 53 -23.85 -8.99 -6.73
CA GLY A 53 -22.46 -9.45 -6.62
C GLY A 53 -21.44 -8.55 -7.32
N GLY A 54 -20.73 -7.73 -6.54
CA GLY A 54 -19.67 -6.81 -6.97
C GLY A 54 -19.99 -5.34 -6.66
N GLY A 55 -19.12 -4.67 -5.90
CA GLY A 55 -19.24 -3.27 -5.53
C GLY A 55 -17.90 -2.57 -5.37
N ILE A 56 -17.85 -1.28 -5.71
CA ILE A 56 -16.64 -0.46 -5.54
C ILE A 56 -16.88 0.59 -4.47
N LYS A 57 -16.00 0.58 -3.48
CA LYS A 57 -15.88 1.61 -2.44
C LYS A 57 -14.58 2.38 -2.70
N ILE A 58 -14.62 3.69 -2.50
CA ILE A 58 -13.46 4.56 -2.65
C ILE A 58 -13.32 5.42 -1.39
N GLU A 59 -12.09 5.64 -0.94
CA GLU A 59 -11.78 6.41 0.27
C GLU A 59 -10.65 7.41 -0.02
N ASN A 60 -10.79 8.66 0.46
CA ASN A 60 -9.75 9.68 0.35
C ASN A 60 -9.04 9.91 1.67
N CYS A 61 -8.01 9.13 1.91
CA CYS A 61 -7.14 9.28 3.07
C CYS A 61 -5.77 8.69 2.79
N PHE A 62 -4.77 9.15 3.54
CA PHE A 62 -3.48 8.47 3.59
C PHE A 62 -3.55 7.33 4.60
N ILE A 63 -2.79 6.26 4.35
CA ILE A 63 -2.69 5.14 5.29
C ILE A 63 -1.32 5.19 6.00
N THR A 64 -1.31 5.03 7.32
CA THR A 64 -0.09 4.88 8.13
C THR A 64 -0.35 3.98 9.34
N ASP A 65 0.71 3.68 10.08
CA ASP A 65 0.70 2.88 11.31
C ASP A 65 -0.18 3.44 12.46
N LYS A 66 -0.66 4.69 12.37
CA LYS A 66 -1.45 5.37 13.42
C LYS A 66 -2.48 6.33 12.85
N ASP A 67 -3.70 6.27 13.39
CA ASP A 67 -4.75 7.24 13.07
C ASP A 67 -4.39 8.66 13.57
N GLY A 68 -4.79 9.67 12.80
CA GLY A 68 -4.74 11.07 13.23
C GLY A 68 -4.76 12.08 12.09
N THR A 69 -4.87 13.34 12.46
CA THR A 69 -4.71 14.46 11.53
C THR A 69 -3.31 15.03 11.66
N TYR A 70 -2.63 15.30 10.55
CA TYR A 70 -1.26 15.80 10.53
C TYR A 70 -1.15 17.01 9.60
N ASN A 71 -0.31 17.97 9.98
CA ASN A 71 0.18 19.01 9.07
C ASN A 71 1.38 18.45 8.31
N ILE A 72 1.49 18.79 7.02
CA ILE A 72 2.70 18.54 6.25
C ILE A 72 3.59 19.78 6.33
N ASN A 73 4.84 19.60 6.72
CA ASN A 73 5.88 20.61 6.59
C ASN A 73 6.85 20.18 5.47
N LEU A 74 6.79 20.89 4.34
CA LEU A 74 7.63 20.61 3.18
C LEU A 74 8.98 21.31 3.36
N ALA A 75 10.03 20.57 3.71
CA ALA A 75 11.39 21.08 3.81
C ALA A 75 12.28 20.44 2.72
N GLN A 76 12.79 21.26 1.79
CA GLN A 76 13.80 20.88 0.79
C GLN A 76 13.50 19.55 0.05
N GLY A 77 12.27 19.36 -0.40
CA GLY A 77 11.87 18.15 -1.15
C GLY A 77 11.56 16.92 -0.27
N SER A 78 11.67 17.02 1.06
CA SER A 78 11.21 16.01 2.01
C SER A 78 10.03 16.55 2.82
N GLY A 79 8.92 15.80 2.84
CA GLY A 79 7.77 16.12 3.68
C GLY A 79 7.95 15.53 5.07
N ARG A 80 7.82 16.34 6.13
CA ARG A 80 7.69 15.86 7.51
C ARG A 80 6.24 16.03 7.98
N LEU A 81 5.73 15.03 8.69
CA LEU A 81 4.39 15.05 9.28
C LEU A 81 4.44 15.52 10.73
N GLU A 82 3.67 16.55 11.07
CA GLU A 82 3.49 17.03 12.44
C GLU A 82 2.06 16.77 12.90
N LYS A 83 1.89 15.99 13.97
CA LYS A 83 0.55 15.60 14.46
C LYS A 83 -0.22 16.82 14.95
N ILE A 84 -1.45 16.98 14.48
CA ILE A 84 -2.38 17.97 15.00
C ILE A 84 -3.02 17.38 16.25
N THR A 85 -2.69 17.93 17.41
CA THR A 85 -3.40 17.65 18.66
C THR A 85 -4.58 18.60 18.74
N PRO A 86 -5.84 18.12 18.86
CA PRO A 86 -6.96 18.99 19.18
C PRO A 86 -6.67 19.78 20.47
N ALA A 87 -6.95 21.07 20.45
CA ALA A 87 -6.54 22.01 21.49
C ALA A 87 -7.24 21.73 22.83
N ASP A 88 -6.60 20.92 23.67
CA ASP A 88 -6.69 20.97 25.14
C ASP A 88 -5.29 21.11 25.76
N SER A 89 -4.40 21.83 25.08
CA SER A 89 -3.16 22.34 25.68
C SER A 89 -3.00 23.82 25.33
N LEU A 90 -3.60 24.64 26.18
CA LEU A 90 -3.31 26.06 26.33
C LEU A 90 -1.80 26.25 26.51
N GLU A 91 -1.02 26.41 25.43
CA GLU A 91 0.33 27.01 25.44
C GLU A 91 0.91 27.10 24.02
N SER A 92 0.30 27.95 23.18
CA SER A 92 0.94 28.47 21.96
C SER A 92 0.34 29.82 21.58
N LYS A 93 0.16 30.70 22.57
CA LYS A 93 0.23 32.13 22.34
C LYS A 93 1.62 32.53 22.78
N HIS A 94 2.51 32.85 21.85
CA HIS A 94 3.52 33.91 21.91
C HIS A 94 4.52 33.73 20.76
N HIS A 95 4.80 34.85 20.07
CA HIS A 95 5.71 35.04 18.93
C HIS A 95 5.16 34.70 17.54
N ALA A 96 4.20 35.53 17.09
CA ALA A 96 4.11 35.89 15.69
C ALA A 96 5.34 36.75 15.34
N ASP A 97 6.27 36.20 14.54
CA ASP A 97 7.23 37.01 13.80
C ASP A 97 6.75 37.10 12.34
N SER A 98 6.54 38.33 11.89
CA SER A 98 5.91 38.64 10.62
C SER A 98 6.96 38.69 9.52
N SER A 99 7.21 37.57 8.84
CA SER A 99 7.78 37.56 7.48
C SER A 99 7.91 36.15 6.89
N ASN A 100 6.81 35.61 6.36
CA ASN A 100 6.87 34.76 5.15
C ASN A 100 5.44 34.53 4.59
N PRO A 101 5.24 34.63 3.27
CA PRO A 101 3.93 34.46 2.67
C PRO A 101 3.59 32.97 2.51
N THR A 102 2.34 32.62 2.85
CA THR A 102 1.59 31.43 2.43
C THR A 102 2.16 30.04 2.79
N ASN A 103 2.12 29.68 4.07
CA ASN A 103 2.01 28.26 4.44
C ASN A 103 0.53 27.87 4.44
N HIS A 104 0.01 27.39 3.30
CA HIS A 104 -1.23 26.63 3.30
C HIS A 104 -0.94 25.28 3.96
N SER A 105 -1.17 25.20 5.28
CA SER A 105 -1.13 23.94 6.01
C SER A 105 -2.39 23.15 5.68
N ASP A 106 -2.36 22.39 4.58
CA ASP A 106 -3.44 21.44 4.29
C ASP A 106 -3.35 20.30 5.32
N SER A 107 -4.38 20.19 6.15
CA SER A 107 -4.47 19.12 7.14
C SER A 107 -4.77 17.80 6.42
N LEU A 108 -3.89 16.81 6.58
CA LEU A 108 -4.08 15.48 6.04
C LEU A 108 -4.72 14.54 7.04
N ILE A 109 -5.63 13.69 6.55
CA ILE A 109 -6.25 12.61 7.32
C ILE A 109 -5.45 11.33 7.09
N PHE A 110 -4.94 10.77 8.18
CA PHE A 110 -4.30 9.46 8.20
C PHE A 110 -5.16 8.46 8.95
N LYS A 111 -5.32 7.28 8.35
CA LYS A 111 -6.03 6.13 8.94
C LYS A 111 -5.13 4.90 8.90
N THR A 112 -5.40 3.94 9.77
CA THR A 112 -4.84 2.59 9.70
C THR A 112 -5.67 1.73 8.75
N LEU A 113 -5.04 0.72 8.13
CA LEU A 113 -5.79 -0.19 7.26
C LEU A 113 -6.86 -0.96 8.04
N ASP A 114 -6.57 -1.38 9.28
CA ASP A 114 -7.55 -2.02 10.15
C ASP A 114 -8.80 -1.16 10.38
N SER A 115 -8.63 0.16 10.59
CA SER A 115 -9.73 1.11 10.77
C SER A 115 -10.59 1.20 9.50
N ILE A 116 -9.97 1.32 8.33
CA ILE A 116 -10.66 1.38 7.04
C ILE A 116 -11.43 0.09 6.73
N VAL A 117 -10.81 -1.06 6.98
CA VAL A 117 -11.44 -2.38 6.78
C VAL A 117 -12.67 -2.53 7.67
N SER A 118 -12.56 -2.13 8.94
CA SER A 118 -13.67 -2.14 9.89
C SER A 118 -14.80 -1.17 9.49
N GLU A 119 -14.47 0.07 9.14
CA GLU A 119 -15.44 1.11 8.74
C GLU A 119 -16.29 0.67 7.55
N HIS A 120 -15.66 0.04 6.56
CA HIS A 120 -16.33 -0.44 5.36
C HIS A 120 -16.93 -1.85 5.51
N ASN A 121 -16.76 -2.52 6.66
CA ASN A 121 -17.08 -3.94 6.87
C ASN A 121 -16.60 -4.80 5.69
N PHE A 122 -15.35 -4.56 5.26
CA PHE A 122 -14.77 -5.18 4.08
C PHE A 122 -14.01 -6.44 4.47
N LYS A 123 -14.02 -7.48 3.63
CA LYS A 123 -13.28 -8.73 3.86
C LYS A 123 -12.33 -8.96 2.69
N PRO A 124 -11.10 -8.43 2.72
CA PRO A 124 -10.14 -8.68 1.66
C PRO A 124 -9.77 -10.17 1.60
N ASN A 125 -9.44 -10.63 0.39
CA ASN A 125 -8.67 -11.84 0.12
C ASN A 125 -7.40 -11.53 -0.70
N PHE A 126 -7.26 -10.29 -1.16
CA PHE A 126 -6.12 -9.75 -1.89
C PHE A 126 -5.99 -8.26 -1.54
N ILE A 127 -4.78 -7.83 -1.20
CA ILE A 127 -4.43 -6.46 -0.84
C ILE A 127 -3.24 -6.03 -1.71
N LYS A 128 -3.40 -5.00 -2.53
CA LYS A 128 -2.30 -4.31 -3.20
C LYS A 128 -1.92 -3.08 -2.37
N ILE A 129 -0.63 -2.85 -2.19
CA ILE A 129 -0.06 -1.68 -1.53
C ILE A 129 1.01 -1.14 -2.47
N ASP A 130 0.92 0.15 -2.78
CA ASP A 130 1.84 0.82 -3.70
C ASP A 130 1.87 2.28 -3.31
N THR A 131 2.71 2.60 -2.33
CA THR A 131 2.59 3.85 -1.57
C THR A 131 3.91 4.60 -1.42
N ASP A 132 4.68 4.80 -2.50
CA ASP A 132 5.88 5.66 -2.54
C ASP A 132 6.74 5.62 -1.24
N GLY A 133 6.96 4.42 -0.67
CA GLY A 133 7.73 4.20 0.56
C GLY A 133 6.98 4.07 1.89
N PHE A 134 5.65 4.25 1.92
CA PHE A 134 4.83 4.07 3.11
C PHE A 134 4.35 2.62 3.29
N ASP A 135 4.73 1.71 2.40
CA ASP A 135 4.25 0.34 2.32
C ASP A 135 4.40 -0.41 3.65
N PHE A 136 5.53 -0.24 4.33
CA PHE A 136 5.77 -0.88 5.63
C PHE A 136 4.85 -0.32 6.74
N LYS A 137 4.52 0.97 6.69
CA LYS A 137 3.56 1.58 7.62
C LYS A 137 2.14 1.07 7.33
N VAL A 138 1.77 0.94 6.05
CA VAL A 138 0.49 0.32 5.65
C VAL A 138 0.40 -1.12 6.14
N LEU A 139 1.42 -1.94 5.89
CA LEU A 139 1.49 -3.34 6.35
C LEU A 139 1.38 -3.45 7.88
N ARG A 140 2.06 -2.57 8.63
CA ARG A 140 1.95 -2.55 10.10
C ARG A 140 0.59 -2.09 10.60
N SER A 141 -0.09 -1.21 9.85
CA SER A 141 -1.44 -0.74 10.16
C SER A 141 -2.55 -1.76 9.89
N ALA A 142 -2.20 -2.89 9.27
CA ALA A 142 -3.12 -3.93 8.83
C ALA A 142 -3.08 -5.19 9.72
N GLN A 143 -2.56 -5.08 10.94
CA GLN A 143 -2.24 -6.24 11.79
C GLN A 143 -3.42 -7.18 11.99
N GLN A 144 -4.60 -6.63 12.32
CA GLN A 144 -5.79 -7.45 12.56
C GLN A 144 -6.34 -8.01 11.26
N THR A 145 -6.43 -7.18 10.22
CA THR A 145 -6.89 -7.56 8.88
C THR A 145 -6.08 -8.73 8.33
N LEU A 146 -4.74 -8.64 8.40
CA LEU A 146 -3.85 -9.67 7.88
C LEU A 146 -3.98 -10.99 8.65
N LYS A 147 -4.09 -10.93 9.98
CA LYS A 147 -4.29 -12.12 10.83
C LYS A 147 -5.63 -12.80 10.57
N GLU A 148 -6.71 -12.04 10.47
CA GLU A 148 -8.07 -12.58 10.34
C GLU A 148 -8.36 -13.09 8.93
N THR A 149 -7.98 -12.31 7.92
CA THR A 149 -8.35 -12.63 6.53
C THR A 149 -7.39 -13.58 5.86
N GLN A 150 -6.12 -13.58 6.30
CA GLN A 150 -5.04 -14.30 5.61
C GLN A 150 -5.12 -14.01 4.10
N SER A 151 -5.19 -12.72 3.76
CA SER A 151 -5.22 -12.26 2.37
C SER A 151 -3.87 -12.49 1.70
N LEU A 152 -3.86 -12.69 0.37
CA LEU A 152 -2.65 -12.44 -0.41
C LEU A 152 -2.31 -10.94 -0.37
N VAL A 153 -1.03 -10.60 -0.35
CA VAL A 153 -0.59 -9.19 -0.29
C VAL A 153 0.50 -8.94 -1.32
N LEU A 154 0.30 -7.93 -2.17
CA LEU A 154 1.30 -7.42 -3.09
C LEU A 154 1.76 -6.05 -2.61
N PHE A 155 3.06 -5.83 -2.42
CA PHE A 155 3.61 -4.54 -1.99
C PHE A 155 4.95 -4.21 -2.65
N GLU A 156 5.26 -2.92 -2.75
CA GLU A 156 6.56 -2.44 -3.24
C GLU A 156 7.62 -2.53 -2.14
N TRP A 157 8.76 -3.12 -2.48
CA TRP A 157 9.94 -3.19 -1.62
C TRP A 157 11.09 -2.38 -2.23
N ASP A 158 11.06 -1.07 -1.97
CA ASP A 158 12.07 -0.12 -2.40
C ASP A 158 13.00 0.30 -1.24
N MET A 159 14.29 0.02 -1.40
CA MET A 159 15.34 0.36 -0.43
C MET A 159 15.42 1.87 -0.12
N PHE A 160 15.42 2.71 -1.16
CA PHE A 160 15.64 4.14 -1.04
C PHE A 160 14.42 4.85 -0.48
N HIS A 161 13.22 4.47 -0.92
CA HIS A 161 11.97 4.99 -0.36
C HIS A 161 11.81 4.64 1.12
N LEU A 162 12.10 3.39 1.51
CA LEU A 162 12.03 2.98 2.92
C LEU A 162 13.04 3.72 3.79
N GLN A 163 14.28 3.87 3.33
CA GLN A 163 15.30 4.65 4.06
C GLN A 163 14.91 6.12 4.21
N ALA A 164 14.27 6.72 3.21
CA ALA A 164 13.75 8.09 3.30
C ALA A 164 12.65 8.25 4.36
N GLN A 165 12.05 7.15 4.80
CA GLN A 165 11.04 7.08 5.87
C GLN A 165 11.59 6.61 7.22
N ASP A 166 12.91 6.55 7.39
CA ASP A 166 13.62 6.01 8.57
C ASP A 166 13.25 4.53 8.86
N GLU A 167 12.86 3.77 7.84
CA GLU A 167 12.50 2.36 7.97
C GLU A 167 13.71 1.44 7.82
N ASN A 168 13.74 0.34 8.58
CA ASN A 168 14.66 -0.77 8.32
C ASN A 168 14.07 -1.65 7.19
N PRO A 169 14.70 -1.71 6.01
CA PRO A 169 14.13 -2.36 4.82
C PRO A 169 13.99 -3.89 4.93
N LEU A 170 14.57 -4.53 5.94
CA LEU A 170 14.40 -5.98 6.19
C LEU A 170 13.43 -6.28 7.34
N SER A 171 13.03 -5.26 8.11
CA SER A 171 12.28 -5.47 9.35
C SER A 171 10.86 -6.03 9.14
N ILE A 172 10.28 -5.84 7.95
CA ILE A 172 8.90 -6.22 7.69
C ILE A 172 8.70 -7.73 7.65
N PHE A 173 9.70 -8.50 7.18
CA PHE A 173 9.55 -9.93 6.93
C PHE A 173 9.35 -10.71 8.24
N SER A 174 10.13 -10.42 9.29
CA SER A 174 9.92 -11.03 10.61
C SER A 174 8.57 -10.61 11.23
N TYR A 175 8.11 -9.39 10.95
CA TYR A 175 6.80 -8.94 11.42
C TYR A 175 5.69 -9.73 10.72
N LEU A 176 5.73 -9.85 9.40
CA LEU A 176 4.76 -10.61 8.60
C LEU A 176 4.76 -12.11 8.94
N GLU A 177 5.92 -12.68 9.25
CA GLU A 177 6.03 -14.05 9.76
C GLU A 177 5.23 -14.25 11.04
N SER A 178 5.31 -13.28 11.97
CA SER A 178 4.49 -13.29 13.20
C SER A 178 2.98 -13.18 12.95
N LEU A 179 2.55 -12.77 11.75
CA LEU A 179 1.14 -12.68 11.34
C LEU A 179 0.67 -13.92 10.53
N GLY A 180 1.53 -14.90 10.30
CA GLY A 180 1.21 -16.14 9.60
C GLY A 180 1.63 -16.20 8.13
N TYR A 181 2.41 -15.25 7.63
CA TYR A 181 2.98 -15.28 6.28
C TYR A 181 4.32 -16.00 6.28
N HIS A 182 4.58 -16.86 5.30
CA HIS A 182 5.81 -17.67 5.32
C HIS A 182 6.59 -17.57 4.02
N GLN A 183 5.89 -17.43 2.89
CA GLN A 183 6.51 -17.44 1.58
C GLN A 183 6.17 -16.19 0.78
N ALA A 184 7.05 -15.84 -0.15
CA ALA A 184 6.85 -14.74 -1.08
C ALA A 184 7.35 -15.11 -2.48
N LEU A 185 6.68 -14.57 -3.50
CA LEU A 185 7.25 -14.43 -4.85
C LEU A 185 7.83 -13.02 -4.99
N ILE A 186 9.03 -12.93 -5.55
CA ILE A 186 9.77 -11.68 -5.76
C ILE A 186 9.84 -11.39 -7.25
N PHE A 187 9.40 -10.21 -7.66
CA PHE A 187 9.49 -9.70 -9.02
C PHE A 187 10.41 -8.50 -9.08
N ASP A 188 11.15 -8.33 -10.17
CA ASP A 188 11.84 -7.07 -10.43
C ASP A 188 10.86 -5.96 -10.86
N ASN A 189 11.35 -4.72 -10.94
CA ASN A 189 10.58 -3.55 -11.38
C ASN A 189 10.11 -3.60 -12.85
N PHE A 190 10.42 -4.66 -13.60
CA PHE A 190 9.87 -4.93 -14.94
C PHE A 190 8.74 -5.96 -14.91
N GLY A 191 8.40 -6.49 -13.73
CA GLY A 191 7.42 -7.55 -13.54
C GLY A 191 7.97 -8.96 -13.80
N THR A 192 9.29 -9.13 -13.93
CA THR A 192 9.90 -10.45 -14.14
C THR A 192 9.96 -11.21 -12.82
N LEU A 193 9.38 -12.41 -12.77
CA LEU A 193 9.51 -13.28 -11.61
C LEU A 193 10.96 -13.74 -11.43
N LEU A 194 11.57 -13.42 -10.29
CA LEU A 194 12.95 -13.78 -9.96
C LEU A 194 13.03 -15.09 -9.18
N CYS A 195 12.27 -15.20 -8.09
CA CYS A 195 12.31 -16.37 -7.22
C CYS A 195 11.09 -16.47 -6.29
N ALA A 196 10.94 -17.66 -5.70
CA ALA A 196 10.18 -17.87 -4.48
C ALA A 196 11.15 -17.89 -3.29
N VAL A 197 10.78 -17.28 -2.16
CA VAL A 197 11.62 -17.18 -0.95
C VAL A 197 10.78 -17.39 0.30
N GLU A 198 11.39 -17.99 1.33
CA GLU A 198 10.83 -18.03 2.68
C GLU A 198 11.14 -16.71 3.40
N LEU A 199 10.19 -16.16 4.14
CA LEU A 199 10.35 -14.90 4.88
C LEU A 199 11.45 -14.98 5.96
N SER A 200 11.73 -16.20 6.45
CA SER A 200 12.81 -16.46 7.40
C SER A 200 14.21 -16.51 6.75
N ASP A 201 14.30 -16.55 5.42
CA ASP A 201 15.56 -16.53 4.67
C ASP A 201 16.12 -15.10 4.56
N THR A 202 16.48 -14.56 5.72
CA THR A 202 17.04 -13.21 5.85
C THR A 202 18.31 -13.00 5.03
N GLN A 203 19.05 -14.07 4.71
CA GLN A 203 20.27 -13.98 3.91
C GLN A 203 19.93 -13.70 2.45
N ASN A 204 19.02 -14.45 1.83
CA ASN A 204 18.63 -14.23 0.44
C ASN A 204 17.82 -12.94 0.28
N LEU A 205 16.97 -12.59 1.26
CA LEU A 205 16.31 -11.29 1.28
C LEU A 205 17.34 -10.15 1.31
N LYS A 206 18.34 -10.21 2.20
CA LYS A 206 19.41 -9.20 2.22
C LYS A 206 20.17 -9.16 0.88
N LEU A 207 20.46 -10.30 0.26
CA LEU A 207 21.16 -10.34 -1.01
C LEU A 207 20.38 -9.66 -2.14
N LEU A 208 19.06 -9.90 -2.20
CA LEU A 208 18.16 -9.20 -3.13
C LEU A 208 18.20 -7.69 -2.88
N LEU A 209 18.04 -7.26 -1.62
CA LEU A 209 18.08 -5.84 -1.29
C LEU A 209 19.43 -5.20 -1.63
N ASP A 210 20.56 -5.85 -1.32
CA ASP A 210 21.89 -5.37 -1.67
C ASP A 210 22.04 -5.23 -3.19
N TYR A 211 21.36 -6.05 -3.99
CA TYR A 211 21.40 -5.99 -5.44
C TYR A 211 20.87 -4.67 -6.00
N THR A 212 19.88 -4.05 -5.35
CA THR A 212 19.32 -2.74 -5.79
C THR A 212 20.30 -1.58 -5.59
N LEU A 213 21.30 -1.74 -4.71
CA LEU A 213 22.34 -0.73 -4.47
C LEU A 213 23.36 -0.65 -5.61
N TYR A 214 23.48 -1.71 -6.42
CA TYR A 214 24.39 -1.74 -7.56
C TYR A 214 23.68 -1.23 -8.81
N SER A 215 23.58 0.10 -8.90
CA SER A 215 22.84 0.90 -9.89
C SER A 215 23.16 0.66 -11.38
N ASN A 216 24.12 -0.22 -11.69
CA ASN A 216 24.39 -0.64 -13.06
C ASN A 216 23.51 -1.81 -13.55
N LYS A 217 22.53 -2.26 -12.73
CA LYS A 217 21.69 -3.43 -13.01
C LYS A 217 20.23 -3.15 -13.36
N ASN A 218 19.81 -1.88 -13.47
CA ASN A 218 18.45 -1.45 -13.82
C ASN A 218 17.33 -1.99 -12.91
N ILE A 219 17.66 -2.62 -11.77
CA ILE A 219 16.70 -3.08 -10.77
C ILE A 219 16.77 -2.14 -9.56
N TYR A 220 15.68 -1.44 -9.29
CA TYR A 220 15.61 -0.38 -8.27
C TYR A 220 14.80 -0.79 -7.04
N TYR A 221 13.73 -1.55 -7.27
CA TYR A 221 12.84 -2.08 -6.26
C TYR A 221 12.34 -3.45 -6.68
N TYR A 222 11.64 -4.13 -5.77
CA TYR A 222 10.96 -5.38 -6.03
C TYR A 222 9.47 -5.26 -5.73
N ASP A 223 8.65 -5.95 -6.52
CA ASP A 223 7.29 -6.27 -6.09
C ASP A 223 7.30 -7.60 -5.34
N VAL A 224 6.63 -7.64 -4.20
CA VAL A 224 6.62 -8.81 -3.31
C VAL A 224 5.19 -9.30 -3.14
N LEU A 225 4.90 -10.50 -3.66
CA LEU A 225 3.62 -11.19 -3.45
C LEU A 225 3.75 -12.18 -2.29
N LEU A 226 3.14 -11.84 -1.16
CA LEU A 226 3.14 -12.62 0.07
C LEU A 226 2.03 -13.67 0.09
N PHE A 227 2.39 -14.85 0.57
CA PHE A 227 1.50 -15.99 0.76
C PHE A 227 1.33 -16.29 2.26
N PRO A 228 0.09 -16.26 2.77
CA PRO A 228 -0.22 -16.72 4.11
C PRO A 228 -0.12 -18.25 4.19
N LYS A 229 0.13 -18.79 5.38
CA LYS A 229 0.28 -20.24 5.60
C LYS A 229 -0.90 -21.07 5.11
N ASN A 230 -2.10 -20.51 5.22
CA ASN A 230 -3.35 -21.17 4.82
C ASN A 230 -3.83 -20.68 3.44
N SER A 231 -2.92 -20.18 2.60
CA SER A 231 -3.21 -19.79 1.22
C SER A 231 -3.88 -20.95 0.47
N PRO A 232 -4.97 -20.71 -0.29
CA PRO A 232 -5.52 -21.71 -1.19
C PRO A 232 -4.64 -21.92 -2.44
N PHE A 233 -3.62 -21.08 -2.63
CA PHE A 233 -2.69 -21.12 -3.74
C PHE A 233 -1.34 -21.67 -3.31
N GLU A 234 -0.84 -22.65 -4.05
CA GLU A 234 0.50 -23.20 -3.91
C GLU A 234 1.51 -22.33 -4.67
N ILE A 235 2.55 -21.87 -3.99
CA ILE A 235 3.47 -20.87 -4.53
C ILE A 235 4.18 -21.32 -5.81
N TYR A 236 4.54 -22.60 -5.91
CA TYR A 236 5.22 -23.15 -7.08
C TYR A 236 4.30 -23.27 -8.29
N GLU A 237 3.02 -23.57 -8.08
CA GLU A 237 2.03 -23.60 -9.16
C GLU A 237 1.76 -22.18 -9.67
N CYS A 238 1.66 -21.20 -8.76
CA CYS A 238 1.56 -19.79 -9.12
C CYS A 238 2.79 -19.32 -9.93
N ALA A 239 4.00 -19.65 -9.47
CA ALA A 239 5.23 -19.30 -10.17
C ALA A 239 5.25 -19.86 -11.60
N GLN A 240 4.91 -21.15 -11.76
CA GLN A 240 4.84 -21.79 -13.08
C GLN A 240 3.80 -21.14 -13.99
N PHE A 241 2.62 -20.83 -13.45
CA PHE A 241 1.56 -20.17 -14.21
C PHE A 241 2.00 -18.79 -14.71
N ILE A 242 2.64 -17.99 -13.85
CA ILE A 242 3.11 -16.65 -14.21
C ILE A 242 4.17 -16.73 -15.32
N THR A 243 5.18 -17.59 -15.16
CA THR A 243 6.23 -17.75 -16.18
C THR A 243 5.66 -18.22 -17.53
N ALA A 244 4.66 -19.11 -17.52
CA ALA A 244 4.04 -19.59 -18.75
C ALA A 244 3.29 -18.50 -19.54
N ILE A 245 2.77 -17.47 -18.87
CA ILE A 245 2.10 -16.33 -19.52
C ILE A 245 3.11 -15.34 -20.09
N SER A 246 4.26 -15.16 -19.44
CA SER A 246 5.31 -14.24 -19.93
C SER A 246 5.92 -14.69 -21.26
N ASP A 247 5.83 -15.98 -21.58
CA ASP A 247 6.35 -16.58 -22.82
C ASP A 247 5.34 -16.61 -23.98
N SER A 248 4.07 -16.18 -23.76
CA SER A 248 2.97 -16.22 -24.74
C SER A 248 2.66 -14.88 -25.38
#